data_AF-A0A1H1C1A2-F1
#
_entry.id   AF-A0A1H1C1A2-F1
#
_cell.length_a   1.000
_cell.length_b   1.000
_cell.length_c   1.000
_cell.angle_alpha   90.00
_cell.angle_beta   90.00
_cell.angle_gamma   90.00
#
_symmetry.space_group_name_H-M   'P 1'
#
loop_
_entity.id
_entity.type
_entity.pdbx_description
1 polymer ?
#
loop_
_entity_poly.entity_id
_entity_poly.type
_entity_poly.pdbx_seq_one_letter_code
_entity_poly.pdbx_strand_id
1 'polypeptide(L)'
;MTDAALNSLPGKERAPRSVGILNGWVTNAAKQVGVPHDRLTWIIASTVAIAVLQRATGADGRTLFAMKGGAYLEHRLEPNARSTRDVDTLFRGPETSFLGALDAAIAEPWGPFTIRRSEVREIANARAATTPRRFDLRLEMHGKAFRRIPIEVSFGEGGVSDEVETFPAPSLAFFGIDSPDRIAGITLAYQVGQKLHAATDPDTDERPNDRVRDIVDLVQIRRAFFPGSAGLSDLKRACTSIFSARATVAAAAGRSPRTWPPPIFARSTWSRDWARPAAEAGLDLTLDEALRSVRDWVEDIDGAGTSEGH
;
A
#
# COMPACT_ATOMS: atom_id res chain seq x y z
N MET A 1 -5.66 3.88 -16.22
CA MET A 1 -6.86 4.08 -17.08
C MET A 1 -8.10 4.35 -16.25
N THR A 2 -8.32 3.65 -15.14
CA THR A 2 -9.47 3.85 -14.23
C THR A 2 -9.60 5.28 -13.71
N ASP A 3 -8.54 5.88 -13.16
CA ASP A 3 -8.61 7.28 -12.68
C ASP A 3 -8.87 8.29 -13.79
N ALA A 4 -8.18 8.16 -14.93
CA ALA A 4 -8.45 9.01 -16.09
C ALA A 4 -9.88 8.84 -16.62
N ALA A 5 -10.40 7.61 -16.62
CA ALA A 5 -11.77 7.32 -17.04
C ALA A 5 -12.80 7.83 -16.03
N LEU A 6 -12.56 7.70 -14.73
CA LEU A 6 -13.43 8.25 -13.68
C LEU A 6 -13.43 9.78 -13.70
N ASN A 7 -12.26 10.40 -13.88
CA ASN A 7 -12.10 11.85 -14.01
C ASN A 7 -12.81 12.40 -15.26
N SER A 8 -13.09 11.57 -16.27
CA SER A 8 -13.86 11.97 -17.45
C SER A 8 -15.37 12.02 -17.20
N LEU A 9 -15.86 11.43 -16.10
CA LEU A 9 -17.28 11.41 -15.78
C LEU A 9 -17.71 12.71 -15.07
N PRO A 10 -18.90 13.26 -15.38
CA PRO A 10 -19.36 14.52 -14.82
C PRO A 10 -19.65 14.40 -13.31
N GLY A 11 -19.05 15.30 -12.52
CA GLY A 11 -19.30 15.39 -11.08
C GLY A 11 -20.78 15.58 -10.73
N LYS A 12 -21.17 15.13 -9.54
CA LYS A 12 -22.51 15.35 -8.98
C LYS A 12 -22.44 16.43 -7.91
N GLU A 13 -23.36 17.38 -7.99
CA GLU A 13 -23.49 18.46 -7.01
C GLU A 13 -24.04 18.01 -5.65
N ARG A 14 -24.66 16.82 -5.59
CA ARG A 14 -25.32 16.31 -4.39
C ARG A 14 -24.76 14.95 -3.99
N ALA A 15 -24.50 14.80 -2.70
CA ALA A 15 -24.13 13.55 -2.09
C ALA A 15 -25.24 12.49 -2.19
N PRO A 16 -24.90 11.19 -2.23
CA PRO A 16 -25.87 10.11 -2.26
C PRO A 16 -26.64 10.07 -0.95
N ARG A 17 -27.97 9.94 -1.01
CA ARG A 17 -28.84 9.91 0.19
C ARG A 17 -28.97 8.52 0.83
N SER A 18 -28.44 7.48 0.19
CA SER A 18 -28.49 6.11 0.70
C SER A 18 -27.44 5.23 0.03
N VAL A 19 -27.11 4.11 0.67
CA VAL A 19 -26.25 3.07 0.10
C VAL A 19 -26.80 2.56 -1.25
N GLY A 20 -28.12 2.42 -1.37
CA GLY A 20 -28.75 1.98 -2.62
C GLY A 20 -28.54 2.95 -3.77
N ILE A 21 -28.62 4.27 -3.50
CA ILE A 21 -28.34 5.30 -4.50
C ILE A 21 -26.86 5.25 -4.91
N LEU A 22 -25.95 5.18 -3.94
CA LEU A 22 -24.52 5.09 -4.22
C LEU A 22 -24.17 3.85 -5.06
N ASN A 23 -24.69 2.67 -4.69
CA ASN A 23 -24.49 1.44 -5.48
C ASN A 23 -25.05 1.56 -6.91
N GLY A 24 -26.18 2.26 -7.08
CA GLY A 24 -26.71 2.58 -8.40
C GLY A 24 -25.76 3.44 -9.23
N TRP A 25 -25.14 4.45 -8.60
CA TRP A 25 -24.13 5.30 -9.25
C TRP A 25 -22.86 4.54 -9.59
N VAL A 26 -22.37 3.66 -8.70
CA VAL A 26 -21.23 2.77 -8.96
C VAL A 26 -21.53 1.82 -10.11
N THR A 27 -22.72 1.23 -10.15
CA THR A 27 -23.15 0.33 -11.24
C THR A 27 -23.18 1.07 -12.59
N ASN A 28 -23.65 2.31 -12.61
CA ASN A 28 -23.65 3.13 -13.82
C ASN A 28 -22.22 3.48 -14.26
N ALA A 29 -21.38 3.94 -13.34
CA ALA A 29 -19.97 4.24 -13.62
C ALA A 29 -19.25 3.00 -14.19
N ALA A 30 -19.38 1.84 -13.55
CA ALA A 30 -18.77 0.58 -13.95
C ALA A 30 -19.06 0.24 -15.42
N LYS A 31 -20.32 0.42 -15.85
CA LYS A 31 -20.73 0.22 -17.25
C LYS A 31 -20.14 1.24 -18.20
N GLN A 32 -20.05 2.51 -17.79
CA GLN A 32 -19.54 3.59 -18.65
C GLN A 32 -18.03 3.51 -18.87
N VAL A 33 -17.27 3.17 -17.82
CA VAL A 33 -15.79 3.12 -17.89
C VAL A 33 -15.23 1.72 -18.15
N GLY A 34 -16.08 0.69 -18.23
CA GLY A 34 -15.66 -0.69 -18.48
C GLY A 34 -14.86 -1.32 -17.33
N VAL A 35 -15.13 -0.90 -16.09
CA VAL A 35 -14.39 -1.33 -14.89
C VAL A 35 -15.31 -2.16 -13.99
N PRO A 36 -14.84 -3.25 -13.38
CA PRO A 36 -15.67 -4.04 -12.46
C PRO A 36 -16.26 -3.20 -11.32
N HIS A 37 -17.54 -3.42 -11.02
CA HIS A 37 -18.26 -2.75 -9.93
C HIS A 37 -17.49 -2.78 -8.60
N ASP A 38 -16.93 -3.93 -8.25
CA ASP A 38 -16.20 -4.12 -7.00
C ASP A 38 -14.90 -3.32 -6.94
N ARG A 39 -14.24 -3.11 -8.09
CA ARG A 39 -13.04 -2.28 -8.18
C ARG A 39 -13.38 -0.81 -7.95
N LEU A 40 -14.44 -0.29 -8.56
CA LEU A 40 -14.90 1.07 -8.31
C LEU A 40 -15.38 1.28 -6.87
N THR A 41 -16.12 0.31 -6.33
CA THR A 41 -16.53 0.32 -4.92
C THR A 41 -15.32 0.38 -3.99
N TRP A 42 -14.27 -0.36 -4.32
CA TRP A 42 -13.02 -0.37 -3.57
C TRP A 42 -12.22 0.93 -3.69
N ILE A 43 -12.15 1.55 -4.88
CA ILE A 43 -11.52 2.86 -5.07
C ILE A 43 -12.20 3.91 -4.18
N ILE A 44 -13.52 3.98 -4.17
CA ILE A 44 -14.27 4.90 -3.30
C ILE A 44 -13.94 4.62 -1.83
N ALA A 45 -14.05 3.35 -1.41
CA ALA A 45 -13.90 2.98 -0.02
C ALA A 45 -12.46 3.20 0.51
N SER A 46 -11.45 2.82 -0.26
CA SER A 46 -10.04 2.98 0.10
C SER A 46 -9.62 4.46 0.09
N THR A 47 -10.09 5.25 -0.87
CA THR A 47 -9.85 6.71 -0.93
C THR A 47 -10.44 7.42 0.28
N VAL A 48 -11.70 7.14 0.62
CA VAL A 48 -12.33 7.72 1.81
C VAL A 48 -11.63 7.26 3.09
N ALA A 49 -11.31 5.97 3.21
CA ALA A 49 -10.62 5.45 4.38
C ALA A 49 -9.27 6.14 4.60
N ILE A 50 -8.44 6.26 3.56
CA ILE A 50 -7.13 6.91 3.69
C ILE A 50 -7.28 8.43 3.92
N ALA A 51 -8.23 9.09 3.26
CA ALA A 51 -8.50 10.51 3.47
C ALA A 51 -8.89 10.82 4.91
N VAL A 52 -9.75 9.98 5.51
CA VAL A 52 -10.13 10.08 6.93
C VAL A 52 -8.92 9.93 7.84
N LEU A 53 -8.11 8.87 7.65
CA LEU A 53 -6.92 8.65 8.46
C LEU A 53 -5.92 9.82 8.36
N GLN A 54 -5.78 10.41 7.17
CA GLN A 54 -4.84 11.49 6.90
C GLN A 54 -5.24 12.86 7.46
N ARG A 55 -6.43 12.98 8.04
CA ARG A 55 -6.81 14.15 8.86
C ARG A 55 -5.97 14.26 10.13
N ALA A 56 -5.52 13.13 10.68
CA ALA A 56 -4.66 13.15 11.85
C ALA A 56 -3.28 13.68 11.45
N THR A 57 -2.94 14.87 11.94
CA THR A 57 -1.68 15.55 11.67
C THR A 57 -0.81 15.61 12.92
N GLY A 58 0.51 15.52 12.72
CA GLY A 58 1.49 15.71 13.76
C GLY A 58 1.76 17.18 14.04
N ALA A 59 2.62 17.46 15.02
CA ALA A 59 3.06 18.82 15.32
C ALA A 59 3.80 19.50 14.15
N ASP A 60 4.33 18.72 13.21
CA ASP A 60 4.97 19.19 11.97
C ASP A 60 3.96 19.53 10.86
N GLY A 61 2.66 19.47 11.14
CA GLY A 61 1.59 19.73 10.17
C GLY A 61 1.44 18.64 9.10
N ARG A 62 2.26 17.58 9.13
CA ARG A 62 2.18 16.46 8.19
C ARG A 62 1.27 15.38 8.74
N THR A 63 0.62 14.61 7.86
CA THR A 63 -0.21 13.47 8.29
C THR A 63 0.59 12.48 9.15
N LEU A 64 -0.06 11.92 10.16
CA LEU A 64 0.47 10.84 10.98
C LEU A 64 0.32 9.47 10.28
N PHE A 65 -0.60 9.34 9.32
CA PHE A 65 -0.85 8.11 8.58
C PHE A 65 -0.35 8.23 7.14
N ALA A 66 0.64 7.43 6.77
CA ALA A 66 1.15 7.33 5.40
C ALA A 66 0.73 6.00 4.78
N MET A 67 0.07 6.05 3.61
CA MET A 67 -0.35 4.85 2.88
C MET A 67 0.84 4.03 2.39
N LYS A 68 0.69 2.70 2.32
CA LYS A 68 1.69 1.79 1.75
C LYS A 68 1.02 0.58 1.09
N GLY A 69 1.83 -0.36 0.61
CA GLY A 69 1.37 -1.70 0.25
C GLY A 69 0.55 -1.75 -1.04
N GLY A 70 -0.35 -2.73 -1.12
CA GLY A 70 -1.10 -3.02 -2.35
C GLY A 70 -2.03 -1.87 -2.75
N ALA A 71 -2.74 -1.28 -1.78
CA ALA A 71 -3.68 -0.19 -2.06
C ALA A 71 -2.95 1.08 -2.51
N TYR A 72 -1.77 1.38 -1.97
CA TYR A 72 -0.95 2.47 -2.49
C TYR A 72 -0.62 2.24 -3.98
N LEU A 73 -0.18 1.02 -4.32
CA LEU A 73 0.19 0.69 -5.70
C LEU A 73 -1.01 0.70 -6.63
N GLU A 74 -2.17 0.30 -6.15
CA GLU A 74 -3.44 0.41 -6.86
C GLU A 74 -3.75 1.85 -7.27
N HIS A 75 -3.63 2.80 -6.35
CA HIS A 75 -3.81 4.22 -6.68
C HIS A 75 -2.73 4.79 -7.62
N ARG A 76 -1.55 4.16 -7.67
CA ARG A 76 -0.38 4.70 -8.41
C ARG A 76 -0.16 4.07 -9.78
N LEU A 77 -0.56 2.82 -9.99
CA LEU A 77 -0.24 2.00 -11.17
C LEU A 77 -1.46 1.66 -12.04
N GLU A 78 -2.63 2.22 -11.75
CA GLU A 78 -3.86 1.87 -12.45
C GLU A 78 -3.81 2.09 -13.99
N PRO A 79 -4.23 1.10 -14.81
CA PRO A 79 -5.08 -0.05 -14.46
C PRO A 79 -4.29 -1.33 -14.12
N ASN A 80 -2.96 -1.29 -14.15
CA ASN A 80 -2.13 -2.49 -14.17
C ASN A 80 -1.86 -3.05 -12.76
N ALA A 81 -2.47 -2.53 -11.70
CA ALA A 81 -2.26 -3.03 -10.35
C ALA A 81 -3.18 -4.22 -10.02
N ARG A 82 -2.61 -5.25 -9.37
CA ARG A 82 -3.38 -6.35 -8.79
C ARG A 82 -4.46 -5.83 -7.84
N SER A 83 -5.51 -6.62 -7.65
CA SER A 83 -6.56 -6.24 -6.68
C SER A 83 -6.05 -6.40 -5.24
N THR A 84 -6.37 -5.44 -4.38
CA THR A 84 -6.18 -5.56 -2.93
C THR A 84 -7.48 -5.29 -2.20
N ARG A 85 -7.56 -5.69 -0.94
CA ARG A 85 -8.80 -5.55 -0.13
C ARG A 85 -8.56 -4.97 1.24
N ASP A 86 -7.36 -4.52 1.50
CA ASP A 86 -6.86 -3.93 2.72
C ASP A 86 -6.17 -2.59 2.42
N VAL A 87 -6.18 -1.70 3.41
CA VAL A 87 -5.37 -0.48 3.36
C VAL A 87 -4.27 -0.61 4.40
N ASP A 88 -3.05 -0.74 3.93
CA ASP A 88 -1.86 -0.71 4.75
C ASP A 88 -1.41 0.74 4.98
N THR A 89 -1.07 1.07 6.22
CA THR A 89 -0.51 2.37 6.58
C THR A 89 0.69 2.25 7.50
N LEU A 90 1.50 3.30 7.52
CA LEU A 90 2.49 3.59 8.53
C LEU A 90 1.97 4.70 9.43
N PHE A 91 2.03 4.50 10.75
CA PHE A 91 1.85 5.56 11.73
C PHE A 91 3.21 6.17 12.11
N ARG A 92 3.35 7.48 11.95
CA ARG A 92 4.60 8.24 12.16
C ARG A 92 4.81 8.71 13.59
N GLY A 93 3.73 8.81 14.37
CA GLY A 93 3.77 9.25 15.76
C GLY A 93 4.26 8.14 16.72
N PRO A 94 4.48 8.48 18.00
CA PRO A 94 4.76 7.50 19.03
C PRO A 94 3.56 6.56 19.22
N GLU A 95 3.81 5.27 19.48
CA GLU A 95 2.77 4.24 19.64
C GLU A 95 1.68 4.65 20.64
N THR A 96 2.05 5.30 21.75
CA THR A 96 1.13 5.75 22.79
C THR A 96 0.10 6.77 22.30
N SER A 97 0.39 7.50 21.21
CA SER A 97 -0.52 8.50 20.61
C SER A 97 -1.44 7.91 19.55
N PHE A 98 -1.20 6.67 19.10
CA PHE A 98 -1.87 6.10 17.94
C PHE A 98 -3.38 6.00 18.08
N LEU A 99 -3.89 5.46 19.20
CA LEU A 99 -5.33 5.32 19.40
C LEU A 99 -6.03 6.68 19.48
N GLY A 100 -5.44 7.66 20.16
CA GLY A 100 -5.99 9.01 20.24
C GLY A 100 -6.05 9.70 18.88
N ALA A 101 -4.99 9.58 18.08
CA ALA A 101 -4.95 10.12 16.72
C ALA A 101 -5.97 9.43 15.79
N LEU A 102 -6.10 8.10 15.89
CA LEU A 102 -7.09 7.33 15.12
C LEU A 102 -8.51 7.74 15.49
N ASP A 103 -8.83 7.82 16.78
CA ASP A 103 -10.17 8.14 17.26
C ASP A 103 -10.58 9.57 16.91
N ALA A 104 -9.63 10.51 16.99
CA ALA A 104 -9.84 11.88 16.52
C ALA A 104 -10.10 11.95 15.00
N ALA A 105 -9.34 11.19 14.20
CA ALA A 105 -9.48 11.17 12.74
C ALA A 105 -10.88 10.71 12.28
N ILE A 106 -11.43 9.69 12.95
CA ILE A 106 -12.72 9.07 12.60
C ILE A 106 -13.93 9.72 13.30
N ALA A 107 -13.70 10.69 14.21
CA ALA A 107 -14.77 11.34 14.97
C ALA A 107 -15.75 12.10 14.06
N GLU A 108 -15.21 12.73 13.01
CA GLU A 108 -15.99 13.49 12.04
C GLU A 108 -16.34 12.65 10.81
N PRO A 109 -17.55 12.81 10.25
CA PRO A 109 -17.94 12.14 9.02
C PRO A 109 -17.07 12.60 7.83
N TRP A 110 -17.04 11.80 6.76
CA TRP A 110 -16.49 12.20 5.47
C TRP A 110 -17.62 12.27 4.43
N GLY A 111 -18.06 13.49 4.11
CA GLY A 111 -19.23 13.71 3.26
C GLY A 111 -20.45 12.92 3.78
N PRO A 112 -21.03 12.00 2.98
CA PRO A 112 -22.18 11.21 3.41
C PRO A 112 -21.86 10.07 4.39
N PHE A 113 -20.58 9.80 4.67
CA PHE A 113 -20.16 8.64 5.45
C PHE A 113 -19.93 8.98 6.92
N THR A 114 -20.66 8.31 7.80
CA THR A 114 -20.24 8.13 9.19
C THR A 114 -19.16 7.04 9.24
N ILE A 115 -18.07 7.30 9.95
CA ILE A 115 -16.94 6.39 10.07
C ILE A 115 -17.02 5.66 11.41
N ARG A 116 -16.96 4.33 11.38
CA ARG A 116 -16.84 3.50 12.59
C ARG A 116 -15.62 2.61 12.46
N ARG A 117 -15.02 2.22 13.59
CA ARG A 117 -13.98 1.20 13.62
C ARG A 117 -14.35 0.02 14.51
N SER A 118 -13.82 -1.15 14.21
CA SER A 118 -13.80 -2.25 15.17
C SER A 118 -12.83 -1.98 16.32
N GLU A 119 -12.79 -2.90 17.28
CA GLU A 119 -11.67 -3.02 18.20
C GLU A 119 -10.34 -3.09 17.42
N VAL A 120 -9.33 -2.40 17.93
CA VAL A 120 -7.97 -2.44 17.42
C VAL A 120 -7.24 -3.60 18.06
N ARG A 121 -6.67 -4.48 17.24
CA ARG A 121 -5.98 -5.69 17.69
C ARG A 121 -4.54 -5.70 17.23
N GLU A 122 -3.68 -6.28 18.04
CA GLU A 122 -2.32 -6.57 17.63
C GLU A 122 -2.27 -7.70 16.58
N ILE A 123 -1.31 -7.61 15.66
CA ILE A 123 -0.97 -8.72 14.76
C ILE A 123 0.06 -9.60 15.46
N ALA A 124 -0.41 -10.69 16.07
CA ALA A 124 0.44 -11.64 16.76
C ALA A 124 1.55 -12.19 15.84
N ASN A 125 2.72 -12.50 16.42
CA ASN A 125 3.87 -13.07 15.73
C ASN A 125 4.43 -12.21 14.58
N ALA A 126 4.17 -10.89 14.62
CA ALA A 126 4.80 -9.95 13.70
C ALA A 126 6.29 -9.80 14.03
N ARG A 127 7.14 -9.90 13.00
CA ARG A 127 8.59 -9.76 13.12
C ARG A 127 9.01 -8.28 13.03
N ALA A 128 8.45 -7.43 13.88
CA ALA A 128 8.66 -5.98 13.89
C ALA A 128 9.08 -5.48 15.29
N ALA A 129 9.75 -4.32 15.37
CA ALA A 129 10.14 -3.71 16.63
C ALA A 129 8.92 -3.31 17.48
N THR A 130 7.91 -2.74 16.83
CA THR A 130 6.59 -2.46 17.40
C THR A 130 5.56 -3.30 16.66
N THR A 131 4.75 -4.04 17.41
CA THR A 131 3.74 -4.94 16.85
C THR A 131 2.71 -4.15 16.03
N PRO A 132 2.49 -4.47 14.74
CA PRO A 132 1.47 -3.82 13.94
C PRO A 132 0.06 -3.99 14.51
N ARG A 133 -0.83 -3.07 14.16
CA ARG A 133 -2.24 -3.06 14.56
C ARG A 133 -3.12 -3.38 13.36
N ARG A 134 -4.25 -4.05 13.61
CA ARG A 134 -5.30 -4.27 12.61
C ARG A 134 -6.67 -3.98 13.19
N PHE A 135 -7.54 -3.45 12.35
CA PHE A 135 -8.95 -3.18 12.65
C PHE A 135 -9.72 -3.01 11.35
N ASP A 136 -11.04 -3.03 11.42
CA ASP A 136 -11.90 -2.69 10.29
C ASP A 136 -12.40 -1.26 10.43
N LEU A 137 -12.28 -0.44 9.38
CA LEU A 137 -13.12 0.74 9.19
C LEU A 137 -14.43 0.34 8.51
N ARG A 138 -15.52 0.97 8.91
CA ARG A 138 -16.85 0.83 8.29
C ARG A 138 -17.31 2.20 7.85
N LEU A 139 -17.62 2.31 6.56
CA LEU A 139 -18.27 3.47 5.97
C LEU A 139 -19.77 3.23 6.02
N GLU A 140 -20.49 4.04 6.79
CA GLU A 140 -21.93 3.90 7.00
C GLU A 140 -22.67 5.13 6.48
N MET A 141 -23.84 4.92 5.87
CA MET A 141 -24.76 5.97 5.47
C MET A 141 -26.11 5.72 6.16
N HIS A 142 -26.54 6.64 7.02
CA HIS A 142 -27.78 6.52 7.79
C HIS A 142 -27.90 5.15 8.52
N GLY A 143 -26.81 4.73 9.16
CA GLY A 143 -26.73 3.46 9.90
C GLY A 143 -26.64 2.19 9.04
N LYS A 144 -26.57 2.31 7.71
CA LYS A 144 -26.36 1.17 6.80
C LYS A 144 -24.92 1.14 6.32
N ALA A 145 -24.25 -0.01 6.47
CA ALA A 145 -22.90 -0.20 5.99
C ALA A 145 -22.84 -0.17 4.45
N PHE A 146 -22.02 0.70 3.90
CA PHE A 146 -21.62 0.70 2.49
C PHE A 146 -20.46 -0.29 2.27
N ARG A 147 -19.38 -0.14 3.05
CA ARG A 147 -18.20 -1.00 2.94
C ARG A 147 -17.48 -1.16 4.28
N ARG A 148 -16.91 -2.35 4.48
CA ARG A 148 -15.94 -2.68 5.53
C ARG A 148 -14.54 -2.75 4.90
N ILE A 149 -13.59 -2.05 5.48
CA ILE A 149 -12.21 -1.92 4.99
C ILE A 149 -11.27 -2.38 6.10
N PRO A 150 -10.62 -3.55 5.95
CA PRO A 150 -9.49 -3.94 6.79
C PRO A 150 -8.37 -2.91 6.68
N ILE A 151 -7.93 -2.40 7.83
CA ILE A 151 -6.78 -1.51 7.97
C ILE A 151 -5.69 -2.25 8.72
N GLU A 152 -4.47 -2.19 8.20
CA GLU A 152 -3.28 -2.54 8.95
C GLU A 152 -2.40 -1.31 9.15
N VAL A 153 -1.85 -1.16 10.35
CA VAL A 153 -1.01 -0.04 10.74
C VAL A 153 0.30 -0.59 11.29
N SER A 154 1.39 -0.32 10.58
CA SER A 154 2.74 -0.51 11.13
C SER A 154 3.26 0.77 11.75
N PHE A 155 4.33 0.66 12.53
CA PHE A 155 5.05 1.80 13.10
C PHE A 155 6.43 1.96 12.46
N GLY A 156 7.07 3.10 12.69
CA GLY A 156 8.34 3.49 12.08
C GLY A 156 9.43 2.42 12.20
N GLU A 157 10.09 2.13 11.09
CA GLU A 157 11.33 1.35 10.99
C GLU A 157 12.26 2.08 10.02
N GLY A 158 13.58 1.95 10.20
CA GLY A 158 14.57 2.35 9.19
C GLY A 158 14.38 3.73 8.54
N GLY A 159 13.96 4.75 9.30
CA GLY A 159 13.76 6.12 8.77
C GLY A 159 12.53 6.32 7.86
N VAL A 160 11.70 5.30 7.63
CA VAL A 160 10.53 5.38 6.73
C VAL A 160 9.57 6.50 7.15
N SER A 161 9.46 6.77 8.47
CA SER A 161 8.57 7.80 9.01
C SER A 161 8.94 9.23 8.58
N ASP A 162 10.16 9.49 8.14
CA ASP A 162 10.61 10.84 7.81
C ASP A 162 10.36 11.20 6.34
N GLU A 163 10.22 10.19 5.49
CA GLU A 163 10.11 10.31 4.04
C GLU A 163 8.70 9.91 3.57
N VAL A 164 7.79 10.89 3.62
CA VAL A 164 6.44 10.81 3.06
C VAL A 164 6.42 11.52 1.73
N GLU A 165 5.87 10.86 0.72
CA GLU A 165 5.53 11.48 -0.56
C GLU A 165 4.02 11.68 -0.68
N THR A 166 3.59 12.55 -1.60
CA THR A 166 2.17 12.72 -1.90
C THR A 166 1.92 12.49 -3.38
N PHE A 167 0.76 11.97 -3.72
CA PHE A 167 0.31 11.75 -5.09
C PHE A 167 -1.16 12.16 -5.24
N PRO A 168 -1.62 12.52 -6.45
CA PRO A 168 -3.02 12.90 -6.67
C PRO A 168 -3.97 11.79 -6.22
N ALA A 169 -5.07 12.16 -5.55
CA ALA A 169 -6.12 11.20 -5.24
C ALA A 169 -7.05 11.00 -6.46
N PRO A 170 -7.69 9.83 -6.60
CA PRO A 170 -8.76 9.66 -7.57
C PRO A 170 -9.96 10.56 -7.24
N SER A 171 -10.54 11.20 -8.26
CA SER A 171 -11.74 12.03 -8.05
C SER A 171 -12.94 11.16 -7.71
N LEU A 172 -13.63 11.52 -6.63
CA LEU A 172 -14.89 10.89 -6.24
C LEU A 172 -16.11 11.75 -6.61
N ALA A 173 -15.89 12.85 -7.35
CA ALA A 173 -16.93 13.83 -7.67
C ALA A 173 -18.12 13.22 -8.43
N PHE A 174 -17.88 12.24 -9.31
CA PHE A 174 -18.97 11.53 -10.01
C PHE A 174 -19.95 10.85 -9.04
N PHE A 175 -19.49 10.48 -7.86
CA PHE A 175 -20.30 9.85 -6.81
C PHE A 175 -20.86 10.87 -5.82
N GLY A 176 -20.70 12.18 -6.05
CA GLY A 176 -21.11 13.23 -5.13
C GLY A 176 -20.38 13.15 -3.78
N ILE A 177 -19.15 12.64 -3.78
CA ILE A 177 -18.32 12.45 -2.59
C ILE A 177 -17.09 13.32 -2.77
N ASP A 178 -16.72 14.06 -1.72
CA ASP A 178 -15.48 14.84 -1.71
C ASP A 178 -14.27 13.90 -1.73
N SER A 179 -13.25 14.23 -2.50
CA SER A 179 -11.94 13.57 -2.49
C SER A 179 -10.89 14.54 -1.96
N PRO A 180 -9.88 14.08 -1.20
CA PRO A 180 -8.72 14.92 -0.92
C PRO A 180 -8.00 15.25 -2.24
N ASP A 181 -7.29 16.38 -2.32
CA ASP A 181 -6.51 16.70 -3.53
C ASP A 181 -5.37 15.71 -3.73
N ARG A 182 -4.76 15.26 -2.62
CA ARG A 182 -3.61 14.36 -2.60
C ARG A 182 -3.74 13.34 -1.48
N ILE A 183 -3.19 12.16 -1.73
CA ILE A 183 -2.97 11.12 -0.73
C ILE A 183 -1.48 11.09 -0.40
N ALA A 184 -1.16 10.98 0.88
CA ALA A 184 0.19 10.76 1.36
C ALA A 184 0.54 9.27 1.47
N GLY A 185 1.75 8.89 1.09
CA GLY A 185 2.27 7.54 1.23
C GLY A 185 3.73 7.52 1.62
N ILE A 186 4.23 6.36 2.06
CA ILE A 186 5.68 6.17 2.19
C ILE A 186 6.29 6.18 0.78
N THR A 187 7.55 6.63 0.67
CA THR A 187 8.20 6.68 -0.65
C THR A 187 8.24 5.31 -1.32
N LEU A 188 8.13 5.30 -2.64
CA LEU A 188 8.34 4.09 -3.45
C LEU A 188 9.65 3.37 -3.10
N ALA A 189 10.72 4.09 -2.78
CA ALA A 189 12.00 3.48 -2.41
C ALA A 189 11.89 2.62 -1.13
N TYR A 190 11.19 3.11 -0.11
CA TYR A 190 10.91 2.32 1.09
C TYR A 190 9.95 1.16 0.82
N GLN A 191 8.98 1.32 -0.09
CA GLN A 191 8.13 0.18 -0.49
C GLN A 191 8.94 -0.93 -1.16
N VAL A 192 9.88 -0.56 -2.04
CA VAL A 192 10.81 -1.52 -2.67
C VAL A 192 11.62 -2.26 -1.61
N GLY A 193 12.24 -1.53 -0.68
CA GLY A 193 13.00 -2.14 0.42
C GLY A 193 12.15 -3.09 1.28
N GLN A 194 10.94 -2.68 1.66
CA GLN A 194 10.02 -3.52 2.44
C GLN A 194 9.59 -4.78 1.68
N LYS A 195 9.31 -4.67 0.38
CA LYS A 195 8.91 -5.77 -0.50
C LYS A 195 10.04 -6.75 -0.76
N LEU A 196 11.24 -6.26 -1.06
CA LEU A 196 12.43 -7.10 -1.21
C LEU A 196 12.72 -7.88 0.07
N HIS A 197 12.63 -7.22 1.23
CA HIS A 197 12.79 -7.89 2.51
C HIS A 197 11.67 -8.91 2.80
N ALA A 198 10.43 -8.66 2.40
CA ALA A 198 9.34 -9.62 2.58
C ALA A 198 9.47 -10.83 1.63
N ALA A 199 9.75 -10.59 0.34
CA ALA A 199 9.97 -11.62 -0.67
C ALA A 199 11.15 -12.56 -0.34
N THR A 200 12.13 -12.05 0.40
CA THR A 200 13.34 -12.78 0.77
C THR A 200 13.29 -13.39 2.17
N ASP A 201 12.14 -13.34 2.87
CA ASP A 201 11.95 -14.09 4.12
C ASP A 201 12.11 -15.60 3.84
N PRO A 202 12.84 -16.36 4.68
CA PRO A 202 13.01 -17.79 4.46
C PRO A 202 11.69 -18.54 4.65
N ASP A 203 11.51 -19.63 3.89
CA ASP A 203 10.49 -20.62 4.19
C ASP A 203 10.78 -21.26 5.56
N THR A 204 9.73 -21.49 6.34
CA THR A 204 9.79 -22.40 7.49
C THR A 204 8.70 -23.45 7.33
N ASP A 205 8.87 -24.63 7.93
CA ASP A 205 7.90 -25.72 7.85
C ASP A 205 6.47 -25.29 8.26
N GLU A 206 6.38 -24.39 9.24
CA GLU A 206 5.12 -23.84 9.76
C GLU A 206 4.58 -22.64 8.96
N ARG A 207 5.43 -22.01 8.14
CA ARG A 207 5.12 -20.73 7.48
C ARG A 207 5.86 -20.62 6.15
N PRO A 208 5.29 -21.18 5.07
CA PRO A 208 5.81 -20.94 3.73
C PRO A 208 5.72 -19.44 3.41
N ASN A 209 6.70 -18.92 2.70
CA ASN A 209 6.69 -17.55 2.21
C ASN A 209 5.75 -17.46 1.00
N ASP A 210 4.55 -16.93 1.21
CA ASP A 210 3.50 -16.74 0.20
C ASP A 210 3.62 -15.42 -0.57
N ARG A 211 4.75 -14.71 -0.46
CA ARG A 211 4.95 -13.35 -0.99
C ARG A 211 5.33 -13.28 -2.46
N VAL A 212 4.91 -14.24 -3.29
CA VAL A 212 5.11 -14.20 -4.75
C VAL A 212 4.55 -12.91 -5.37
N ARG A 213 3.48 -12.35 -4.79
CA ARG A 213 2.88 -11.06 -5.18
C ARG A 213 3.82 -9.87 -5.03
N ASP A 214 4.80 -9.94 -4.12
CA ASP A 214 5.78 -8.86 -3.96
C ASP A 214 6.75 -8.84 -5.16
N ILE A 215 7.01 -9.95 -5.85
CA ILE A 215 7.77 -9.98 -7.12
C ILE A 215 7.00 -9.28 -8.24
N VAL A 216 5.69 -9.53 -8.35
CA VAL A 216 4.80 -8.81 -9.30
C VAL A 216 4.85 -7.30 -9.04
N ASP A 217 4.65 -6.90 -7.78
CA ASP A 217 4.66 -5.50 -7.37
C ASP A 217 6.01 -4.83 -7.67
N LEU A 218 7.14 -5.52 -7.42
CA LEU A 218 8.49 -5.01 -7.71
C LEU A 218 8.75 -4.80 -9.21
N VAL A 219 8.35 -5.74 -10.06
CA VAL A 219 8.46 -5.59 -11.53
C VAL A 219 7.67 -4.37 -12.00
N GLN A 220 6.47 -4.17 -11.47
CA GLN A 220 5.64 -3.03 -11.85
C GLN A 220 6.21 -1.69 -11.36
N ILE A 221 6.68 -1.64 -10.11
CA ILE A 221 7.32 -0.44 -9.56
C ILE A 221 8.53 -0.07 -10.42
N ARG A 222 9.40 -1.03 -10.75
CA ARG A 222 10.58 -0.82 -11.61
C ARG A 222 10.16 -0.21 -12.94
N ARG A 223 9.23 -0.86 -13.65
CA ARG A 223 8.79 -0.45 -15.00
C ARG A 223 8.15 0.93 -15.01
N ALA A 224 7.34 1.26 -14.01
CA ALA A 224 6.56 2.49 -14.01
C ALA A 224 7.31 3.70 -13.47
N PHE A 225 8.19 3.51 -12.47
CA PHE A 225 8.76 4.62 -11.71
C PHE A 225 10.28 4.70 -11.73
N PHE A 226 10.96 3.62 -12.12
CA PHE A 226 12.43 3.58 -12.17
C PHE A 226 12.93 3.04 -13.52
N PRO A 227 12.61 3.70 -14.65
CA PRO A 227 13.15 3.31 -15.94
C PRO A 227 14.66 3.64 -15.99
N GLY A 228 15.47 2.65 -16.35
CA GLY A 228 16.93 2.80 -16.42
C GLY A 228 17.58 2.91 -15.04
N SER A 229 18.55 3.83 -14.90
CA SER A 229 19.38 4.00 -13.70
C SER A 229 18.96 5.17 -12.78
N ALA A 230 17.84 5.83 -13.08
CA ALA A 230 17.35 6.94 -12.27
C ALA A 230 16.92 6.45 -10.87
N GLY A 231 17.28 7.20 -9.82
CA GLY A 231 16.84 6.94 -8.44
C GLY A 231 17.47 5.72 -7.76
N LEU A 232 18.46 5.05 -8.38
CA LEU A 232 19.11 3.87 -7.78
C LEU A 232 19.80 4.16 -6.44
N SER A 233 20.41 5.34 -6.27
CA SER A 233 21.04 5.73 -5.00
C SER A 233 20.04 5.86 -3.85
N ASP A 234 18.85 6.42 -4.12
CA ASP A 234 17.77 6.49 -3.13
C ASP A 234 17.19 5.12 -2.81
N LEU A 235 17.05 4.25 -3.83
CA LEU A 235 16.67 2.86 -3.64
C LEU A 235 17.67 2.11 -2.75
N LYS A 236 18.97 2.27 -3.00
CA LYS A 236 20.03 1.63 -2.20
C LYS A 236 19.94 2.07 -0.76
N ARG A 237 19.87 3.38 -0.51
CA ARG A 237 19.74 3.97 0.82
C ARG A 237 18.51 3.43 1.56
N ALA A 238 17.34 3.45 0.93
CA ALA A 238 16.10 2.96 1.54
C ALA A 238 16.15 1.44 1.80
N CYS A 239 16.63 0.65 0.84
CA CYS A 239 16.75 -0.80 0.98
C CYS A 239 17.73 -1.19 2.09
N THR A 240 18.94 -0.63 2.08
CA THR A 240 19.92 -0.85 3.16
C THR A 240 19.33 -0.48 4.52
N SER A 241 18.66 0.68 4.63
CA SER A 241 18.03 1.10 5.89
C SER A 241 16.99 0.11 6.42
N ILE A 242 16.09 -0.38 5.55
CA ILE A 242 15.09 -1.41 5.92
C ILE A 242 15.76 -2.70 6.38
N PHE A 243 16.73 -3.20 5.61
CA PHE A 243 17.42 -4.45 5.94
C PHE A 243 18.19 -4.34 7.25
N SER A 244 18.92 -3.25 7.47
CA SER A 244 19.64 -2.99 8.71
C SER A 244 18.70 -2.89 9.91
N ALA A 245 17.61 -2.13 9.80
CA ALA A 245 16.64 -1.99 10.90
C ALA A 245 16.00 -3.34 11.28
N ARG A 246 15.62 -4.15 10.28
CA ARG A 246 15.03 -5.47 10.52
C ARG A 246 16.04 -6.51 10.98
N ALA A 247 17.31 -6.38 10.59
CA ALA A 247 18.41 -7.19 11.09
C ALA A 247 18.62 -6.98 12.60
N THR A 248 18.56 -5.74 13.08
CA THR A 248 18.61 -5.44 14.52
C THR A 248 17.47 -6.11 15.29
N VAL A 249 16.24 -6.02 14.78
CA VAL A 249 15.06 -6.67 15.38
C VAL A 249 15.18 -8.20 15.36
N ALA A 250 15.72 -8.78 14.29
CA ALA A 250 15.97 -10.21 14.20
C ALA A 250 17.00 -10.67 15.24
N ALA A 251 18.14 -9.98 15.32
CA ALA A 251 19.20 -10.28 16.28
C ALA A 251 18.72 -10.21 17.73
N ALA A 252 17.98 -9.14 18.09
CA ALA A 252 17.41 -8.97 19.42
C ALA A 252 16.42 -10.10 19.81
N ALA A 253 15.78 -10.71 18.80
CA ALA A 253 14.87 -11.84 18.98
C ALA A 253 15.55 -13.22 18.79
N GLY A 254 16.89 -13.28 18.72
CA GLY A 254 17.65 -14.53 18.55
C GLY A 254 17.47 -15.19 17.18
N ARG A 255 16.99 -14.46 16.16
CA ARG A 255 16.79 -14.96 14.78
C ARG A 255 17.96 -14.53 13.90
N SER A 256 18.25 -15.32 12.87
CA SER A 256 19.26 -14.99 11.86
C SER A 256 18.92 -13.66 11.15
N PRO A 257 19.78 -12.64 11.25
CA PRO A 257 19.59 -11.38 10.53
C PRO A 257 19.74 -11.58 9.02
N ARG A 258 19.07 -10.74 8.23
CA ARG A 258 19.19 -10.71 6.77
C ARG A 258 19.79 -9.39 6.34
N THR A 259 20.74 -9.43 5.41
CA THR A 259 21.49 -8.25 4.96
C THR A 259 21.14 -7.87 3.53
N TRP A 260 21.41 -6.61 3.20
CA TRP A 260 21.41 -6.13 1.83
C TRP A 260 22.78 -6.44 1.16
N PRO A 261 22.83 -6.75 -0.15
CA PRO A 261 21.70 -7.11 -1.01
C PRO A 261 21.20 -8.54 -0.71
N PRO A 262 19.89 -8.79 -0.76
CA PRO A 262 19.36 -10.12 -0.53
C PRO A 262 19.49 -11.00 -1.78
N PRO A 263 19.68 -12.32 -1.61
CA PRO A 263 19.56 -13.22 -2.73
C PRO A 263 18.08 -13.41 -3.11
N ILE A 264 17.76 -13.28 -4.40
CA ILE A 264 16.41 -13.46 -4.94
C ILE A 264 16.26 -14.87 -5.50
N PHE A 265 15.35 -15.69 -4.95
CA PHE A 265 15.06 -17.03 -5.48
C PHE A 265 13.58 -17.34 -5.33
N ALA A 266 13.08 -18.27 -6.14
CA ALA A 266 11.73 -18.81 -5.98
C ALA A 266 11.60 -19.52 -4.62
N ARG A 267 10.43 -19.39 -4.00
CA ARG A 267 10.05 -20.15 -2.80
C ARG A 267 9.18 -21.34 -3.17
N SER A 268 9.05 -22.28 -2.23
CA SER A 268 8.41 -23.58 -2.45
C SER A 268 7.03 -23.53 -3.13
N THR A 269 6.21 -22.52 -2.86
CA THR A 269 4.86 -22.41 -3.44
C THR A 269 4.75 -21.49 -4.64
N TRP A 270 5.79 -20.72 -4.97
CA TRP A 270 5.66 -19.58 -5.89
C TRP A 270 5.31 -19.97 -7.32
N SER A 271 5.85 -21.09 -7.83
CA SER A 271 5.51 -21.56 -9.18
C SER A 271 4.03 -21.85 -9.36
N ARG A 272 3.35 -22.33 -8.31
CA ARG A 272 1.89 -22.55 -8.30
C ARG A 272 1.14 -21.23 -8.15
N ASP A 273 1.66 -20.31 -7.34
CA ASP A 273 0.94 -19.13 -6.90
C ASP A 273 1.16 -17.90 -7.83
N TRP A 274 2.08 -17.98 -8.80
CA TRP A 274 2.47 -16.89 -9.71
C TRP A 274 1.37 -16.44 -10.68
N ALA A 275 0.68 -17.38 -11.32
CA ALA A 275 -0.12 -17.10 -12.52
C ALA A 275 -1.24 -16.06 -12.28
N ARG A 276 -1.94 -16.16 -11.15
CA ARG A 276 -3.05 -15.26 -10.81
C ARG A 276 -2.60 -13.80 -10.61
N PRO A 277 -1.68 -13.47 -9.67
CA PRO A 277 -1.27 -12.09 -9.47
C PRO A 277 -0.55 -11.48 -10.69
N ALA A 278 0.16 -12.28 -11.49
CA ALA A 278 0.77 -11.80 -12.73
C ALA A 278 -0.30 -11.41 -13.77
N ALA A 279 -1.31 -12.25 -13.98
CA ALA A 279 -2.41 -11.97 -14.90
C ALA A 279 -3.25 -10.76 -14.45
N GLU A 280 -3.55 -10.64 -13.16
CA GLU A 280 -4.25 -9.47 -12.60
C GLU A 280 -3.46 -8.16 -12.82
N ALA A 281 -2.12 -8.24 -12.85
CA ALA A 281 -1.24 -7.12 -13.09
C ALA A 281 -0.93 -6.88 -14.59
N GLY A 282 -1.50 -7.68 -15.49
CA GLY A 282 -1.18 -7.62 -16.92
C GLY A 282 0.28 -7.93 -17.26
N LEU A 283 0.97 -8.70 -16.41
CA LEU A 283 2.36 -9.09 -16.62
C LEU A 283 2.43 -10.36 -17.48
N ASP A 284 2.90 -10.19 -18.72
CA ASP A 284 3.29 -11.30 -19.59
C ASP A 284 4.75 -11.69 -19.34
N LEU A 285 5.00 -12.28 -18.18
CA LEU A 285 6.30 -12.85 -17.78
C LEU A 285 6.07 -14.19 -17.06
N THR A 286 6.97 -15.12 -17.30
CA THR A 286 7.14 -16.29 -16.42
C THR A 286 7.71 -15.86 -15.06
N LEU A 287 7.52 -16.71 -14.04
CA LEU A 287 8.13 -16.48 -12.72
C LEU A 287 9.66 -16.31 -12.83
N ASP A 288 10.32 -17.14 -13.64
CA ASP A 288 11.78 -17.12 -13.79
C ASP A 288 12.27 -15.84 -14.47
N GLU A 289 11.54 -15.31 -15.46
CA GLU A 289 11.84 -14.01 -16.06
C GLU A 289 11.66 -12.87 -15.07
N ALA A 290 10.58 -12.90 -14.28
CA ALA A 290 10.33 -11.89 -13.26
C ALA A 290 11.40 -11.91 -12.16
N LEU A 291 11.79 -13.10 -11.68
CA LEU A 291 12.85 -13.27 -10.69
C LEU A 291 14.22 -12.81 -11.21
N ARG A 292 14.55 -13.12 -12.48
CA ARG A 292 15.75 -12.59 -13.13
C ARG A 292 15.72 -11.07 -13.19
N SER A 293 14.63 -10.49 -13.70
CA SER A 293 14.47 -9.03 -13.75
C SER A 293 14.63 -8.37 -12.37
N VAL A 294 14.09 -8.95 -11.30
CA VAL A 294 14.24 -8.41 -9.94
C VAL A 294 15.66 -8.59 -9.42
N ARG A 295 16.33 -9.73 -9.71
CA ARG A 295 17.73 -9.95 -9.35
C ARG A 295 18.65 -8.92 -10.00
N ASP A 296 18.54 -8.75 -11.31
CA ASP A 296 19.34 -7.77 -12.07
C ASP A 296 19.13 -6.36 -11.49
N TRP A 297 17.89 -6.02 -11.13
CA TRP A 297 17.60 -4.73 -10.52
C TRP A 297 18.21 -4.55 -9.12
N VAL A 298 18.24 -5.62 -8.31
CA VAL A 298 18.93 -5.59 -7.01
C VAL A 298 20.43 -5.38 -7.20
N GLU A 299 21.04 -6.01 -8.20
CA GLU A 299 22.45 -5.80 -8.56
C GLU A 299 22.72 -4.37 -9.01
N ASP A 300 21.84 -3.79 -9.87
CA ASP A 300 21.91 -2.39 -10.28
C ASP A 300 21.81 -1.42 -9.08
N ILE A 301 20.86 -1.66 -8.17
CA ILE A 301 20.68 -0.86 -6.95
C ILE A 301 21.92 -0.97 -6.07
N ASP A 302 22.46 -2.17 -5.86
CA ASP A 302 23.64 -2.37 -5.03
C ASP A 302 24.90 -1.72 -5.62
N GLY A 303 25.03 -1.73 -6.95
CA GLY A 303 26.08 -1.01 -7.68
C GLY A 303 25.93 0.52 -7.67
N ALA A 304 24.80 1.07 -7.21
CA ALA A 304 24.63 2.51 -7.16
C ALA A 304 25.62 3.16 -6.18
N GLY A 305 26.40 4.12 -6.67
CA GLY A 305 27.39 4.85 -5.87
C GLY A 305 28.80 4.24 -5.82
N THR A 306 29.11 3.16 -6.55
CA THR A 306 30.50 2.74 -6.81
C THR A 306 31.09 3.37 -8.08
N SER A 307 30.35 4.24 -8.77
CA SER A 307 30.82 5.04 -9.90
C SER A 307 31.37 6.40 -9.47
N GLU A 308 32.29 6.42 -8.50
CA GLU A 308 33.24 7.52 -8.31
C GLU A 308 34.58 6.90 -7.93
N GLY A 309 35.44 6.70 -8.93
CA GLY A 309 36.80 6.22 -8.68
C GLY A 309 37.48 5.54 -9.87
N HIS A 310 38.02 6.37 -10.77
CA HIS A 310 39.03 6.09 -11.82
C HIS A 310 38.54 5.46 -13.13
#